data_AF-A0A523GDY1-F1
#
_entry.id   AF-A0A523GDY1-F1
#
_cell.length_a   1.000
_cell.length_b   1.000
_cell.length_c   1.000
_cell.angle_alpha   90.00
_cell.angle_beta   90.00
_cell.angle_gamma   90.00
#
_symmetry.space_group_name_H-M   'P 1'
#
loop_
_entity.id
_entity.type
_entity.pdbx_description
1 polymer ?
#
loop_
_entity_poly.entity_id
_entity_poly.type
_entity_poly.pdbx_seq_one_letter_code
_entity_poly.pdbx_strand_id
1 'polypeptide(L)'
;MSLQIGGDARLEELYGKSIVEIRAELREEFRDQLLADQIRNGKLRKIKATPADVDAWFQQFPTDSLPTLPDIVRVSQIVRKPEVTEEARVEAMEMITTLRDTVLTGTVTIEEMAELFSDDPGSASNGGLYENMSLSEVVAEFAAVASRVPLGLLSQIFETEFGLHFLRVNERRGDVIDYNHILISFDERKNDPTPAIKFLTTLRDSVLNMEASFHVLARDHSEEESSASRGGRVMDPTTGERNLYLNNLGGSWQTTILQLDEGEISEPSEVQLLDNSMAYHIVLLEKRLPEHIVNLETDYELIEGLALREKQGKIMEKWMNELKKDVYIDMRGQARDTTIADN
;
A
#
# COMPACT_ATOMS: atom_id res chain seq x y z
N MET A 1 13.76 -2.30 -14.75
CA MET A 1 14.66 -1.25 -15.25
C MET A 1 13.90 -0.03 -15.78
N SER A 2 13.07 -0.10 -16.82
CA SER A 2 12.34 1.12 -17.26
C SER A 2 11.33 1.65 -16.23
N LEU A 3 10.66 0.77 -15.47
CA LEU A 3 9.79 1.16 -14.34
C LEU A 3 10.51 1.79 -13.15
N GLN A 4 11.81 1.51 -12.94
CA GLN A 4 12.60 2.10 -11.84
C GLN A 4 13.27 3.43 -12.23
N ILE A 5 13.37 3.73 -13.52
CA ILE A 5 14.09 4.90 -14.06
C ILE A 5 13.10 5.91 -14.70
N GLY A 6 11.79 5.66 -14.61
CA GLY A 6 10.76 6.60 -15.07
C GLY A 6 10.49 6.53 -16.58
N GLY A 7 10.51 5.33 -17.15
CA GLY A 7 10.12 5.05 -18.53
C GLY A 7 11.30 4.80 -19.48
N ASP A 8 10.94 4.39 -20.69
CA ASP A 8 11.85 3.98 -21.76
C ASP A 8 12.68 5.17 -22.29
N ALA A 9 12.09 6.37 -22.40
CA ALA A 9 12.76 7.58 -22.93
C ALA A 9 13.92 8.09 -22.06
N ARG A 10 13.77 8.04 -20.73
CA ARG A 10 14.81 8.48 -19.78
C ARG A 10 16.02 7.52 -19.75
N LEU A 11 15.76 6.26 -20.05
CA LEU A 11 16.77 5.20 -20.10
C LEU A 11 17.66 5.34 -21.34
N GLU A 12 17.10 5.79 -22.47
CA GLU A 12 17.87 6.13 -23.67
C GLU A 12 18.71 7.41 -23.48
N GLU A 13 18.18 8.41 -22.79
CA GLU A 13 18.89 9.66 -22.48
C GLU A 13 20.12 9.44 -21.58
N LEU A 14 20.00 8.60 -20.55
CA LEU A 14 21.09 8.30 -19.61
C LEU A 14 22.24 7.51 -20.25
N TYR A 15 21.93 6.60 -21.17
CA TYR A 15 22.92 5.71 -21.78
C TYR A 15 23.36 6.16 -23.19
N GLY A 16 22.67 7.14 -23.78
CA GLY A 16 22.96 7.66 -25.12
C GLY A 16 22.82 6.62 -26.25
N LYS A 17 22.02 5.57 -26.03
CA LYS A 17 21.83 4.42 -26.93
C LYS A 17 20.36 4.06 -27.03
N SER A 18 19.97 3.33 -28.09
CA SER A 18 18.59 2.83 -28.21
C SER A 18 18.29 1.72 -27.19
N ILE A 19 17.04 1.58 -26.77
CA ILE A 19 16.59 0.48 -25.87
C ILE A 19 16.95 -0.90 -26.41
N VAL A 20 16.93 -1.08 -27.73
CA VAL A 20 17.30 -2.34 -28.37
C VAL A 20 18.77 -2.66 -28.15
N GLU A 21 19.65 -1.66 -28.29
CA GLU A 21 21.09 -1.79 -28.04
C GLU A 21 21.39 -1.98 -26.55
N ILE A 22 20.74 -1.22 -25.66
CA ILE A 22 20.89 -1.36 -24.21
C ILE A 22 20.47 -2.75 -23.76
N ARG A 23 19.32 -3.25 -24.25
CA ARG A 23 18.86 -4.61 -23.96
C ARG A 23 19.81 -5.65 -24.53
N ALA A 24 20.36 -5.45 -25.74
CA ALA A 24 21.28 -6.40 -26.35
C ALA A 24 22.62 -6.49 -25.58
N GLU A 25 23.17 -5.35 -25.13
CA GLU A 25 24.40 -5.29 -24.36
C GLU A 25 24.23 -5.86 -22.94
N LEU A 26 23.16 -5.47 -22.24
CA LEU A 26 22.92 -5.90 -20.87
C LEU A 26 22.33 -7.32 -20.77
N ARG A 27 21.90 -7.94 -21.87
CA ARG A 27 21.26 -9.26 -21.84
C ARG A 27 22.19 -10.33 -21.27
N GLU A 28 23.44 -10.37 -21.71
CA GLU A 28 24.41 -11.36 -21.24
C GLU A 28 24.80 -11.09 -19.79
N GLU A 29 25.07 -9.84 -19.42
CA GLU A 29 25.38 -9.46 -18.02
C GLU A 29 24.22 -9.80 -17.07
N PHE A 30 22.98 -9.46 -17.44
CA PHE A 30 21.81 -9.76 -16.65
C PHE A 30 21.55 -11.27 -16.56
N ARG A 31 21.78 -12.01 -17.65
CA ARG A 31 21.69 -13.48 -17.64
C ARG A 31 22.72 -14.08 -16.68
N ASP A 32 23.95 -13.62 -16.72
CA ASP A 32 25.02 -14.10 -15.84
C ASP A 32 24.74 -13.75 -14.37
N GLN A 33 24.23 -12.53 -14.11
CA GLN A 33 23.79 -12.11 -12.77
C GLN A 33 22.65 -13.01 -12.26
N LEU A 34 21.62 -13.26 -13.07
CA LEU A 34 20.51 -14.14 -12.70
C LEU A 34 20.98 -15.58 -12.45
N LEU A 35 21.90 -16.10 -13.26
CA LEU A 35 22.46 -17.43 -13.08
C LEU A 35 23.28 -17.50 -11.78
N ALA A 36 24.11 -16.50 -11.51
CA ALA A 36 24.88 -16.39 -10.27
C ALA A 36 23.96 -16.33 -9.05
N ASP A 37 22.90 -15.52 -9.10
CA ASP A 37 21.91 -15.42 -8.03
C ASP A 37 21.13 -16.73 -7.84
N GLN A 38 20.77 -17.43 -8.93
CA GLN A 38 20.12 -18.74 -8.84
C GLN A 38 21.01 -19.78 -8.18
N ILE A 39 22.30 -19.84 -8.54
CA ILE A 39 23.27 -20.76 -7.92
C ILE A 39 23.45 -20.41 -6.44
N ARG A 40 23.61 -19.12 -6.13
CA ARG A 40 23.76 -18.61 -4.76
C ARG A 40 22.54 -19.00 -3.91
N ASN A 41 21.34 -18.66 -4.38
CA ASN A 41 20.08 -18.95 -3.69
C ASN A 41 19.84 -20.45 -3.55
N GLY A 42 20.23 -21.25 -4.54
CA GLY A 42 20.16 -22.71 -4.50
C GLY A 42 21.04 -23.33 -3.39
N LYS A 43 22.19 -22.73 -3.09
CA LYS A 43 23.02 -23.12 -1.92
C LYS A 43 22.42 -22.61 -0.62
N LEU A 44 22.01 -21.34 -0.56
CA LEU A 44 21.47 -20.71 0.65
C LEU A 44 20.22 -21.42 1.18
N ARG A 45 19.32 -21.87 0.30
CA ARG A 45 18.10 -22.61 0.65
C ARG A 45 18.35 -23.93 1.39
N LYS A 46 19.53 -24.53 1.24
CA LYS A 46 19.88 -25.79 1.94
C LYS A 46 20.36 -25.53 3.36
N ILE A 47 20.73 -24.30 3.68
CA ILE A 47 21.23 -23.90 4.98
C ILE A 47 20.02 -23.62 5.87
N LYS A 48 19.96 -24.30 7.01
CA LYS A 48 18.99 -24.05 8.08
C LYS A 48 19.73 -23.70 9.37
N ALA A 49 19.13 -22.84 10.18
CA ALA A 49 19.55 -22.65 11.55
C ALA A 49 18.96 -23.80 12.39
N THR A 50 19.79 -24.42 13.22
CA THR A 50 19.31 -25.35 14.26
C THR A 50 19.08 -24.56 15.54
N PRO A 51 18.26 -25.05 16.49
CA PRO A 51 18.07 -24.36 17.77
C PRO A 51 19.38 -24.04 18.49
N ALA A 52 20.35 -24.96 18.45
CA ALA A 52 21.68 -24.72 19.01
C ALA A 52 22.46 -23.59 18.31
N ASP A 53 22.27 -23.41 16.99
CA ASP A 53 22.87 -22.27 16.28
C ASP A 53 22.22 -20.96 16.71
N VAL A 54 20.91 -20.96 16.92
CA VAL A 54 20.13 -19.79 17.37
C VAL A 54 20.56 -19.38 18.77
N ASP A 55 20.66 -20.34 19.70
CA ASP A 55 21.13 -20.10 21.07
C ASP A 55 22.57 -19.57 21.07
N ALA A 56 23.47 -20.22 20.33
CA ALA A 56 24.87 -19.80 20.25
C ALA A 56 25.05 -18.43 19.59
N TRP A 57 24.16 -18.05 18.66
CA TRP A 57 24.14 -16.73 18.06
C TRP A 57 23.63 -15.69 19.05
N PHE A 58 22.53 -15.96 19.73
CA PHE A 58 21.94 -15.04 20.69
C PHE A 58 22.87 -14.75 21.88
N GLN A 59 23.58 -15.77 22.37
CA GLN A 59 24.56 -15.64 23.46
C GLN A 59 25.81 -14.81 23.12
N GLN A 60 26.04 -14.45 21.85
CA GLN A 60 27.15 -13.57 21.47
C GLN A 60 26.90 -12.11 21.86
N PHE A 61 25.64 -11.74 22.10
CA PHE A 61 25.26 -10.38 22.44
C PHE A 61 25.12 -10.22 23.96
N PRO A 62 25.76 -9.21 24.57
CA PRO A 62 25.52 -8.88 25.97
C PRO A 62 24.05 -8.53 26.21
N THR A 63 23.46 -9.02 27.31
CA THR A 63 22.06 -8.76 27.66
C THR A 63 21.74 -7.26 27.71
N ASP A 64 22.69 -6.44 28.18
CA ASP A 64 22.55 -4.98 28.30
C ASP A 64 22.59 -4.24 26.94
N SER A 65 22.94 -4.93 25.86
CA SER A 65 22.99 -4.37 24.50
C SER A 65 21.84 -4.85 23.61
N LEU A 66 20.91 -5.64 24.16
CA LEU A 66 19.77 -6.13 23.39
C LEU A 66 18.78 -4.99 23.12
N PRO A 67 18.27 -4.87 21.87
CA PRO A 67 17.31 -3.85 21.54
C PRO A 67 15.96 -4.15 22.22
N THR A 68 15.23 -3.08 22.54
CA THR A 68 13.83 -3.19 22.96
C THR A 68 12.94 -3.27 21.72
N LEU A 69 12.04 -4.25 21.68
CA LEU A 69 11.00 -4.32 20.67
C LEU A 69 9.78 -3.52 21.12
N PRO A 70 9.23 -2.66 20.26
CA PRO A 70 8.01 -1.90 20.56
C PRO A 70 6.79 -2.81 20.73
N ASP A 71 5.70 -2.25 21.27
CA ASP A 71 4.41 -2.96 21.42
C ASP A 71 3.86 -3.40 20.06
N ILE A 72 3.62 -4.70 19.92
CA ILE A 72 3.10 -5.33 18.71
C ILE A 72 1.70 -5.86 18.99
N VAL A 73 0.78 -5.57 18.07
CA VAL A 73 -0.61 -6.00 18.14
C VAL A 73 -1.02 -6.73 16.88
N ARG A 74 -1.94 -7.69 17.03
CA ARG A 74 -2.67 -8.32 15.93
C ARG A 74 -4.13 -8.01 16.12
N VAL A 75 -4.71 -7.37 15.12
CA VAL A 75 -6.11 -6.93 15.18
C VAL A 75 -6.86 -7.36 13.93
N SER A 76 -8.15 -7.59 14.13
CA SER A 76 -9.12 -7.70 13.05
C SER A 76 -10.16 -6.58 13.19
N GLN A 77 -10.59 -5.98 12.10
CA GLN A 77 -11.55 -4.89 12.10
C GLN A 77 -12.76 -5.15 11.20
N ILE A 78 -13.86 -4.48 11.52
CA ILE A 78 -15.01 -4.29 10.62
C ILE A 78 -15.22 -2.80 10.48
N VAL A 79 -15.18 -2.30 9.24
CA VAL A 79 -15.22 -0.87 8.93
C VAL A 79 -16.57 -0.52 8.30
N ARG A 80 -17.10 0.65 8.67
CA ARG A 80 -18.21 1.33 8.02
C ARG A 80 -17.89 2.81 7.85
N LYS A 81 -18.05 3.31 6.63
CA LYS A 81 -17.95 4.73 6.32
C LYS A 81 -19.24 5.42 6.79
N PRO A 82 -19.14 6.66 7.30
CA PRO A 82 -20.33 7.41 7.69
C PRO A 82 -21.17 7.73 6.45
N GLU A 83 -22.49 7.87 6.61
CA GLU A 83 -23.36 8.15 5.48
C GLU A 83 -23.30 9.64 5.14
N VAL A 84 -23.19 9.95 3.85
CA VAL A 84 -23.31 11.33 3.37
C VAL A 84 -24.72 11.83 3.68
N THR A 85 -24.82 13.00 4.31
CA THR A 85 -26.13 13.60 4.61
C THR A 85 -26.78 14.16 3.35
N GLU A 86 -28.11 14.27 3.37
CA GLU A 86 -28.84 14.89 2.27
C GLU A 86 -28.40 16.33 2.04
N GLU A 87 -28.06 17.07 3.10
CA GLU A 87 -27.54 18.43 2.98
C GLU A 87 -26.22 18.46 2.20
N ALA A 88 -25.26 17.60 2.54
CA ALA A 88 -23.99 17.49 1.82
C ALA A 88 -24.18 17.07 0.36
N ARG A 89 -25.13 16.17 0.09
CA ARG A 89 -25.48 15.78 -1.29
C ARG A 89 -26.05 16.94 -2.09
N VAL A 90 -26.98 17.70 -1.51
CA VAL A 90 -27.59 18.86 -2.18
C VAL A 90 -26.54 19.93 -2.48
N GLU A 91 -25.67 20.26 -1.54
CA GLU A 91 -24.61 21.26 -1.74
C GLU A 91 -23.62 20.83 -2.83
N ALA A 92 -23.14 19.59 -2.79
CA ALA A 92 -22.26 19.06 -3.83
C ALA A 92 -22.96 19.03 -5.20
N MET A 93 -24.25 18.67 -5.24
CA MET A 93 -25.05 18.65 -6.47
C MET A 93 -25.25 20.05 -7.05
N GLU A 94 -25.55 21.06 -6.22
CA GLU A 94 -25.68 22.46 -6.65
C GLU A 94 -24.36 22.99 -7.22
N MET A 95 -23.24 22.69 -6.55
CA MET A 95 -21.91 23.08 -7.00
C MET A 95 -21.56 22.44 -8.34
N ILE A 96 -21.63 21.11 -8.44
CA ILE A 96 -21.24 20.42 -9.68
C ILE A 96 -22.18 20.74 -10.85
N THR A 97 -23.46 20.98 -10.60
CA THR A 97 -24.40 21.45 -11.63
C THR A 97 -24.01 22.81 -12.16
N THR A 98 -23.66 23.74 -11.27
CA THR A 98 -23.20 25.09 -11.66
C THR A 98 -21.91 25.01 -12.50
N LEU A 99 -20.97 24.17 -12.10
CA LEU A 99 -19.73 23.95 -12.85
C LEU A 99 -20.02 23.38 -14.24
N ARG A 100 -20.81 22.31 -14.32
CA ARG A 100 -21.16 21.67 -15.59
C ARG A 100 -21.88 22.62 -16.54
N ASP A 101 -22.85 23.38 -16.04
CA ASP A 101 -23.60 24.35 -16.85
C ASP A 101 -22.70 25.46 -17.38
N THR A 102 -21.76 25.92 -16.55
CA THR A 102 -20.74 26.90 -16.95
C THR A 102 -19.87 26.37 -18.10
N VAL A 103 -19.37 25.13 -18.00
CA VAL A 103 -18.60 24.51 -19.08
C VAL A 103 -19.47 24.30 -20.33
N LEU A 104 -20.74 23.93 -20.18
CA LEU A 104 -21.68 23.79 -21.30
C LEU A 104 -21.93 25.10 -22.05
N THR A 105 -21.90 26.25 -21.38
CA THR A 105 -22.03 27.55 -22.05
C THR A 105 -20.84 27.88 -22.95
N GLY A 106 -19.70 27.20 -22.77
CA GLY A 106 -18.46 27.44 -23.51
C GLY A 106 -17.68 28.67 -23.04
N THR A 107 -18.07 29.28 -21.92
CA THR A 107 -17.38 30.46 -21.35
C THR A 107 -16.03 30.09 -20.73
N VAL A 108 -15.93 28.89 -20.16
CA VAL A 108 -14.73 28.34 -19.53
C VAL A 108 -14.61 26.87 -19.93
N THR A 109 -13.39 26.39 -20.11
CA THR A 109 -13.11 25.00 -20.48
C THR A 109 -13.26 24.04 -19.29
N ILE A 110 -13.38 22.73 -19.55
CA ILE A 110 -13.42 21.74 -18.46
C ILE A 110 -12.08 21.69 -17.73
N GLU A 111 -10.98 21.92 -18.46
CA GLU A 111 -9.61 21.96 -17.96
C GLU A 111 -9.42 23.06 -16.93
N GLU A 112 -9.80 24.30 -17.27
CA GLU A 112 -9.72 25.43 -16.35
C GLU A 112 -10.60 25.24 -15.12
N MET A 113 -11.79 24.66 -15.28
CA MET A 113 -12.68 24.38 -14.15
C MET A 113 -12.15 23.25 -13.26
N ALA A 114 -11.51 22.23 -13.84
CA ALA A 114 -10.92 21.15 -13.10
C ALA A 114 -9.73 21.62 -12.24
N GLU A 115 -8.87 22.50 -12.78
CA GLU A 115 -7.75 23.09 -12.04
C GLU A 115 -8.20 23.93 -10.84
N LEU A 116 -9.35 24.60 -10.96
CA LEU A 116 -9.83 25.52 -9.93
C LEU A 116 -10.71 24.84 -8.86
N PHE A 117 -11.49 23.84 -9.24
CA PHE A 117 -12.59 23.32 -8.41
C PHE A 117 -12.66 21.80 -8.28
N SER A 118 -11.86 21.03 -9.03
CA SER A 118 -11.89 19.57 -8.87
C SER A 118 -11.18 19.16 -7.59
N ASP A 119 -11.83 18.28 -6.83
CA ASP A 119 -11.28 17.66 -5.63
C ASP A 119 -10.43 16.41 -5.94
N ASP A 120 -10.26 16.03 -7.22
CA ASP A 120 -9.41 14.89 -7.59
C ASP A 120 -7.91 15.27 -7.46
N PRO A 121 -7.17 14.73 -6.48
CA PRO A 121 -5.76 15.05 -6.29
C PRO A 121 -4.88 14.56 -7.45
N GLY A 122 -5.31 13.54 -8.19
CA GLY A 122 -4.51 12.92 -9.25
C GLY A 122 -4.49 13.74 -10.55
N SER A 123 -5.56 14.48 -10.85
CA SER A 123 -5.69 15.21 -12.11
C SER A 123 -6.19 16.65 -12.00
N ALA A 124 -6.63 17.15 -10.85
CA ALA A 124 -7.08 18.55 -10.75
C ALA A 124 -6.03 19.52 -11.32
N SER A 125 -4.76 19.38 -10.89
CA SER A 125 -3.65 20.23 -11.33
C SER A 125 -3.27 20.16 -12.81
N ASN A 126 -3.77 19.18 -13.58
CA ASN A 126 -3.50 19.03 -15.01
C ASN A 126 -4.77 19.19 -15.87
N GLY A 127 -5.79 19.88 -15.35
CA GLY A 127 -7.06 20.09 -16.04
C GLY A 127 -7.99 18.88 -16.02
N GLY A 128 -7.85 18.01 -15.03
CA GLY A 128 -8.68 16.82 -14.87
C GLY A 128 -8.32 15.69 -15.83
N LEU A 129 -7.15 15.76 -16.47
CA LEU A 129 -6.73 14.90 -17.59
C LEU A 129 -6.14 13.58 -17.11
N TYR A 130 -6.71 12.49 -17.63
CA TYR A 130 -6.08 11.18 -17.64
C TYR A 130 -5.91 10.67 -19.07
N GLU A 131 -4.75 10.09 -19.35
CA GLU A 131 -4.39 9.53 -20.66
C GLU A 131 -4.09 8.04 -20.55
N ASN A 132 -4.47 7.30 -21.59
CA ASN A 132 -4.29 5.85 -21.73
C ASN A 132 -4.90 5.02 -20.58
N MET A 133 -6.01 5.48 -20.01
CA MET A 133 -6.71 4.76 -18.94
C MET A 133 -7.60 3.67 -19.51
N SER A 134 -7.44 2.45 -19.02
CA SER A 134 -8.39 1.36 -19.29
C SER A 134 -9.68 1.57 -18.50
N LEU A 135 -10.83 1.30 -19.12
CA LEU A 135 -12.12 1.27 -18.43
C LEU A 135 -12.16 0.24 -17.28
N SER A 136 -11.25 -0.74 -17.26
CA SER A 136 -11.11 -1.69 -16.15
C SER A 136 -10.33 -1.15 -14.96
N GLU A 137 -9.63 -0.03 -15.10
CA GLU A 137 -8.81 0.59 -14.06
C GLU A 137 -9.56 1.64 -13.25
N VAL A 138 -10.76 2.01 -13.70
CA VAL A 138 -11.66 2.96 -13.01
C VAL A 138 -12.84 2.24 -12.37
N VAL A 139 -13.49 2.88 -11.40
CA VAL A 139 -14.68 2.34 -10.74
C VAL A 139 -15.83 2.12 -11.72
N ALA A 140 -16.68 1.13 -11.44
CA ALA A 140 -17.65 0.60 -12.40
C ALA A 140 -18.67 1.66 -12.87
N GLU A 141 -19.09 2.54 -11.96
CA GLU A 141 -20.00 3.65 -12.21
C GLU A 141 -19.40 4.63 -13.21
N PHE A 142 -18.11 4.95 -13.05
CA PHE A 142 -17.36 5.82 -13.96
C PHE A 142 -17.20 5.18 -15.34
N ALA A 143 -16.80 3.90 -15.39
CA ALA A 143 -16.66 3.15 -16.64
C ALA A 143 -17.99 3.08 -17.42
N ALA A 144 -19.11 2.90 -16.72
CA ALA A 144 -20.44 2.84 -17.33
C ALA A 144 -20.84 4.16 -18.01
N VAL A 145 -20.47 5.30 -17.44
CA VAL A 145 -20.73 6.61 -18.07
C VAL A 145 -19.73 6.90 -19.17
N ALA A 146 -18.43 6.71 -18.91
CA ALA A 146 -17.35 6.98 -19.85
C ALA A 146 -17.48 6.17 -21.15
N SER A 147 -17.98 4.93 -21.08
CA SER A 147 -18.23 4.08 -22.25
C SER A 147 -19.40 4.54 -23.14
N ARG A 148 -20.38 5.26 -22.57
CA ARG A 148 -21.61 5.69 -23.28
C ARG A 148 -21.53 7.11 -23.82
N VAL A 149 -20.74 7.96 -23.19
CA VAL A 149 -20.56 9.36 -23.60
C VAL A 149 -19.94 9.42 -25.00
N PRO A 150 -20.52 10.21 -25.94
CA PRO A 150 -19.90 10.47 -27.23
C PRO A 150 -18.61 11.28 -27.09
N LEU A 151 -17.66 11.04 -28.00
CA LEU A 151 -16.39 11.76 -28.03
C LEU A 151 -16.59 13.28 -28.12
N GLY A 152 -15.84 14.01 -27.29
CA GLY A 152 -15.86 15.48 -27.20
C GLY A 152 -17.09 16.06 -26.50
N LEU A 153 -18.07 15.26 -26.08
CA LEU A 153 -19.25 15.74 -25.37
C LEU A 153 -19.14 15.55 -23.86
N LEU A 154 -19.77 16.46 -23.12
CA LEU A 154 -19.90 16.37 -21.67
C LEU A 154 -20.93 15.32 -21.28
N SER A 155 -20.59 14.52 -20.28
CA SER A 155 -21.49 13.56 -19.67
C SER A 155 -22.62 14.23 -18.89
N GLN A 156 -23.60 13.45 -18.46
CA GLN A 156 -24.45 13.81 -17.33
C GLN A 156 -23.63 13.77 -16.02
N ILE A 157 -24.16 14.36 -14.95
CA ILE A 157 -23.59 14.20 -13.61
C ILE A 157 -23.90 12.78 -13.12
N PHE A 158 -22.93 12.14 -12.47
CA PHE A 158 -23.06 10.82 -11.88
C PHE A 158 -22.27 10.71 -10.58
N GLU A 159 -22.66 9.78 -9.71
CA GLU A 159 -22.06 9.57 -8.38
C GLU A 159 -21.16 8.33 -8.39
N THR A 160 -20.05 8.42 -7.67
CA THR A 160 -19.17 7.28 -7.33
C THR A 160 -18.89 7.30 -5.82
N GLU A 161 -18.11 6.34 -5.33
CA GLU A 161 -17.67 6.33 -3.92
C GLU A 161 -16.81 7.55 -3.52
N PHE A 162 -16.25 8.28 -4.49
CA PHE A 162 -15.43 9.47 -4.26
C PHE A 162 -16.23 10.78 -4.25
N GLY A 163 -17.47 10.77 -4.77
CA GLY A 163 -18.30 11.96 -4.88
C GLY A 163 -19.06 12.05 -6.20
N LEU A 164 -19.40 13.29 -6.59
CA LEU A 164 -20.10 13.58 -7.84
C LEU A 164 -19.11 13.92 -8.95
N HIS A 165 -19.40 13.46 -10.16
CA HIS A 165 -18.53 13.64 -11.31
C HIS A 165 -19.30 14.07 -12.55
N PHE A 166 -18.61 14.79 -13.44
CA PHE A 166 -18.92 14.79 -14.86
C PHE A 166 -17.61 14.76 -15.66
N LEU A 167 -17.67 14.24 -16.88
CA LEU A 167 -16.49 14.00 -17.71
C LEU A 167 -16.71 14.38 -19.17
N ARG A 168 -15.61 14.51 -19.91
CA ARG A 168 -15.55 14.57 -21.37
C ARG A 168 -14.53 13.53 -21.85
N VAL A 169 -14.95 12.61 -22.71
CA VAL A 169 -14.02 11.68 -23.34
C VAL A 169 -13.41 12.35 -24.57
N ASN A 170 -12.09 12.50 -24.59
CA ASN A 170 -11.36 13.15 -25.67
C ASN A 170 -11.04 12.15 -26.79
N GLU A 171 -10.54 10.98 -26.43
CA GLU A 171 -10.19 9.91 -27.36
C GLU A 171 -10.61 8.54 -26.82
N ARG A 172 -10.90 7.60 -27.72
CA ARG A 172 -11.23 6.21 -27.38
C ARG A 172 -10.56 5.25 -28.35
N ARG A 173 -9.82 4.29 -27.78
CA ARG A 173 -9.10 3.22 -28.47
C ARG A 173 -9.48 1.88 -27.85
N GLY A 174 -10.61 1.32 -28.30
CA GLY A 174 -11.19 0.12 -27.66
C GLY A 174 -11.69 0.45 -26.24
N ASP A 175 -11.17 -0.28 -25.25
CA ASP A 175 -11.47 -0.07 -23.83
C ASP A 175 -10.55 0.96 -23.15
N VAL A 176 -9.60 1.55 -23.90
CA VAL A 176 -8.70 2.60 -23.42
C VAL A 176 -9.26 3.97 -23.82
N ILE A 177 -9.26 4.90 -22.88
CA ILE A 177 -9.79 6.26 -23.07
C ILE A 177 -8.82 7.33 -22.55
N ASP A 178 -8.88 8.49 -23.20
CA ASP A 178 -8.29 9.73 -22.71
C ASP A 178 -9.46 10.65 -22.35
N TYR A 179 -9.47 11.23 -21.15
CA TYR A 179 -10.61 12.02 -20.68
C TYR A 179 -10.21 13.16 -19.75
N ASN A 180 -11.03 14.21 -19.73
CA ASN A 180 -11.04 15.20 -18.65
C ASN A 180 -12.25 14.95 -17.76
N HIS A 181 -12.11 15.14 -16.46
CA HIS A 181 -13.24 15.08 -15.54
C HIS A 181 -13.09 16.08 -14.39
N ILE A 182 -14.21 16.33 -13.71
CA ILE A 182 -14.25 17.08 -12.46
C ILE A 182 -14.88 16.17 -11.41
N LEU A 183 -14.29 16.11 -10.23
CA LEU A 183 -14.83 15.47 -9.04
C LEU A 183 -15.18 16.55 -8.02
N ILE A 184 -16.38 16.50 -7.46
CA ILE A 184 -16.76 17.24 -6.27
C ILE A 184 -17.04 16.22 -5.17
N SER A 185 -16.20 16.22 -4.15
CA SER A 185 -16.33 15.34 -2.99
C SER A 185 -17.45 15.82 -2.08
N PHE A 186 -18.01 14.91 -1.29
CA PHE A 186 -18.97 15.30 -0.26
C PHE A 186 -18.22 15.85 0.96
N ASP A 187 -18.76 16.90 1.60
CA ASP A 187 -18.16 17.45 2.80
C ASP A 187 -18.20 16.42 3.95
N GLU A 188 -17.06 15.79 4.23
CA GLU A 188 -16.94 14.75 5.24
C GLU A 188 -17.34 15.22 6.64
N ARG A 189 -17.24 16.53 6.91
CA ARG A 189 -17.63 17.13 8.21
C ARG A 189 -19.14 17.13 8.41
N LYS A 190 -19.90 16.99 7.33
CA LYS A 190 -21.36 16.92 7.33
C LYS A 190 -21.88 15.48 7.25
N ASN A 191 -21.01 14.48 7.27
CA ASN A 191 -21.46 13.08 7.26
C ASN A 191 -22.16 12.73 8.58
N ASP A 192 -23.17 11.86 8.51
CA ASP A 192 -23.85 11.33 9.69
C ASP A 192 -23.23 9.99 10.10
N PRO A 193 -22.55 9.92 11.26
CA PRO A 193 -21.98 8.67 11.74
C PRO A 193 -23.03 7.74 12.38
N THR A 194 -24.24 8.23 12.66
CA THR A 194 -25.27 7.50 13.41
C THR A 194 -25.62 6.14 12.78
N PRO A 195 -25.85 6.03 11.46
CA PRO A 195 -26.16 4.75 10.82
C PRO A 195 -24.99 3.76 10.93
N ALA A 196 -23.76 4.23 10.67
CA ALA A 196 -22.55 3.43 10.75
C ALA A 196 -22.32 2.90 12.18
N ILE A 197 -22.38 3.78 13.18
CA ILE A 197 -22.24 3.39 14.60
C ILE A 197 -23.32 2.38 14.98
N LYS A 198 -24.59 2.65 14.67
CA LYS A 198 -25.70 1.73 15.01
C LYS A 198 -25.53 0.35 14.37
N PHE A 199 -25.06 0.31 13.13
CA PHE A 199 -24.79 -0.94 12.43
C PHE A 199 -23.64 -1.71 13.09
N LEU A 200 -22.52 -1.04 13.38
CA LEU A 200 -21.38 -1.63 14.06
C LEU A 200 -21.72 -2.12 15.47
N THR A 201 -22.52 -1.37 16.23
CA THR A 201 -23.05 -1.82 17.54
C THR A 201 -23.86 -3.11 17.38
N THR A 202 -24.74 -3.19 16.38
CA THR A 202 -25.55 -4.38 16.13
C THR A 202 -24.69 -5.60 15.77
N LEU A 203 -23.64 -5.40 14.96
CA LEU A 203 -22.68 -6.46 14.64
C LEU A 203 -21.92 -6.91 15.88
N ARG A 204 -21.44 -5.97 16.69
CA ARG A 204 -20.75 -6.27 17.95
C ARG A 204 -21.63 -7.10 18.88
N ASP A 205 -22.89 -6.70 19.08
CA ASP A 205 -23.85 -7.43 19.90
C ASP A 205 -24.09 -8.85 19.37
N SER A 206 -24.08 -9.03 18.04
CA SER A 206 -24.21 -10.34 17.40
C SER A 206 -23.01 -11.24 17.69
N VAL A 207 -21.78 -10.68 17.67
CA VAL A 207 -20.57 -11.45 18.01
C VAL A 207 -20.57 -11.84 19.48
N LEU A 208 -20.90 -10.90 20.38
CA LEU A 208 -20.83 -11.12 21.82
C LEU A 208 -21.94 -12.05 22.34
N ASN A 209 -23.16 -11.93 21.82
CA ASN A 209 -24.34 -12.61 22.40
C ASN A 209 -24.82 -13.82 21.60
N MET A 210 -24.46 -13.92 20.32
CA MET A 210 -24.99 -14.95 19.41
C MET A 210 -23.91 -15.89 18.87
N GLU A 211 -22.69 -15.84 19.42
CA GLU A 211 -21.51 -16.60 18.97
C GLU A 211 -21.23 -16.45 17.47
N ALA A 212 -21.64 -15.33 16.86
CA ALA A 212 -21.35 -15.07 15.46
C ALA A 212 -19.84 -14.89 15.26
N SER A 213 -19.28 -15.50 14.21
CA SER A 213 -17.86 -15.35 13.91
C SER A 213 -17.54 -13.94 13.43
N PHE A 214 -16.69 -13.23 14.17
CA PHE A 214 -16.20 -11.89 13.80
C PHE A 214 -15.64 -11.87 12.37
N HIS A 215 -14.84 -12.86 12.00
CA HIS A 215 -14.21 -12.92 10.68
C HIS A 215 -15.20 -13.10 9.53
N VAL A 216 -16.31 -13.81 9.77
CA VAL A 216 -17.37 -13.96 8.76
C VAL A 216 -18.10 -12.64 8.57
N LEU A 217 -18.50 -11.99 9.68
CA LEU A 217 -19.14 -10.67 9.62
C LEU A 217 -18.22 -9.62 8.98
N ALA A 218 -16.92 -9.67 9.27
CA ALA A 218 -15.95 -8.77 8.66
C ALA A 218 -15.90 -8.96 7.15
N ARG A 219 -15.89 -10.20 6.67
CA ARG A 219 -15.86 -10.47 5.23
C ARG A 219 -17.15 -10.04 4.52
N ASP A 220 -18.28 -10.21 5.17
CA ASP A 220 -19.59 -10.00 4.55
C ASP A 220 -20.09 -8.55 4.70
N HIS A 221 -19.55 -7.79 5.66
CA HIS A 221 -20.08 -6.47 6.03
C HIS A 221 -19.05 -5.35 6.21
N SER A 222 -17.74 -5.61 6.16
CA SER A 222 -16.74 -4.54 6.23
C SER A 222 -16.63 -3.85 4.87
N GLU A 223 -16.60 -2.51 4.89
CA GLU A 223 -16.43 -1.68 3.69
C GLU A 223 -14.95 -1.43 3.34
N GLU A 224 -14.02 -1.94 4.15
CA GLU A 224 -12.60 -1.94 3.81
C GLU A 224 -12.22 -3.26 3.14
N GLU A 225 -12.21 -3.27 1.80
CA GLU A 225 -11.96 -4.48 0.99
C GLU A 225 -10.65 -5.21 1.36
N SER A 226 -9.61 -4.42 1.67
CA SER A 226 -8.28 -4.94 1.98
C SER A 226 -8.35 -5.91 3.18
N SER A 227 -9.00 -5.53 4.29
CA SER A 227 -9.15 -6.41 5.46
C SER A 227 -10.33 -7.37 5.31
N ALA A 228 -11.43 -6.94 4.70
CA ALA A 228 -12.67 -7.72 4.53
C ALA A 228 -12.38 -9.07 3.87
N SER A 229 -11.66 -9.06 2.75
CA SER A 229 -11.27 -10.26 1.99
C SER A 229 -10.48 -11.28 2.82
N ARG A 230 -9.84 -10.84 3.91
CA ARG A 230 -9.06 -11.68 4.85
C ARG A 230 -9.80 -11.97 6.16
N GLY A 231 -11.09 -11.67 6.23
CA GLY A 231 -11.91 -11.82 7.44
C GLY A 231 -11.62 -10.75 8.48
N GLY A 232 -11.41 -9.51 8.03
CA GLY A 232 -11.13 -8.34 8.86
C GLY A 232 -9.68 -8.21 9.31
N ARG A 233 -8.79 -9.15 8.98
CA ARG A 233 -7.40 -9.11 9.43
C ARG A 233 -6.64 -7.93 8.83
N VAL A 234 -6.20 -7.05 9.70
CA VAL A 234 -5.38 -5.88 9.34
C VAL A 234 -3.95 -6.33 9.12
N MET A 235 -3.33 -5.81 8.05
CA MET A 235 -1.93 -6.04 7.73
C MET A 235 -1.27 -4.69 7.45
N ASP A 236 0.01 -4.59 7.74
CA ASP A 236 0.79 -3.40 7.42
C ASP A 236 0.83 -3.23 5.88
N PRO A 237 0.47 -2.05 5.34
CA PRO A 237 0.39 -1.84 3.90
C PRO A 237 1.78 -1.78 3.24
N THR A 238 2.84 -1.51 4.01
CA THR A 238 4.21 -1.39 3.55
C THR A 238 4.91 -2.75 3.57
N THR A 239 4.78 -3.49 4.68
CA THR A 239 5.49 -4.77 4.88
C THR A 239 4.64 -5.99 4.52
N GLY A 240 3.32 -5.86 4.49
CA GLY A 240 2.39 -6.98 4.35
C GLY A 240 2.31 -7.88 5.58
N GLU A 241 2.92 -7.49 6.70
CA GLU A 241 2.96 -8.28 7.92
C GLU A 241 1.67 -8.13 8.74
N ARG A 242 1.32 -9.19 9.49
CA ARG A 242 0.18 -9.18 10.42
C ARG A 242 0.52 -8.57 11.78
N ASN A 243 1.80 -8.51 12.11
CA ASN A 243 2.28 -7.88 13.33
C ASN A 243 2.31 -6.37 13.09
N LEU A 244 1.46 -5.64 13.79
CA LEU A 244 1.38 -4.20 13.66
C LEU A 244 2.06 -3.55 14.86
N TYR A 245 2.92 -2.58 14.58
CA TYR A 245 3.54 -1.77 15.63
C TYR A 245 2.57 -0.70 16.10
N LEU A 246 2.18 -0.75 17.38
CA LEU A 246 1.15 0.16 17.92
C LEU A 246 1.50 1.64 17.74
N ASN A 247 2.80 1.97 17.83
CA ASN A 247 3.31 3.32 17.62
C ASN A 247 3.15 3.83 16.18
N ASN A 248 3.00 2.93 15.20
CA ASN A 248 2.84 3.27 13.78
C ASN A 248 1.37 3.37 13.34
N LEU A 249 0.42 2.87 14.15
CA LEU A 249 -1.00 2.80 13.78
C LEU A 249 -1.77 4.12 13.91
N GLY A 250 -1.14 5.23 14.32
CA GLY A 250 -1.81 6.52 14.49
C GLY A 250 -2.65 6.63 15.77
N GLY A 251 -3.07 7.85 16.11
CA GLY A 251 -3.64 8.17 17.42
C GLY A 251 -5.03 7.57 17.70
N SER A 252 -5.87 7.41 16.68
CA SER A 252 -7.20 6.80 16.79
C SER A 252 -7.11 5.32 17.15
N TRP A 253 -6.30 4.56 16.41
CA TRP A 253 -6.01 3.16 16.71
C TRP A 253 -5.43 2.94 18.09
N GLN A 254 -4.45 3.75 18.50
CA GLN A 254 -3.85 3.66 19.83
C GLN A 254 -4.89 3.83 20.92
N THR A 255 -5.77 4.82 20.79
CA THR A 255 -6.80 5.12 21.78
C THR A 255 -7.76 3.94 21.95
N THR A 256 -8.20 3.33 20.85
CA THR A 256 -9.09 2.17 20.87
C THR A 256 -8.38 0.93 21.43
N ILE A 257 -7.19 0.59 20.92
CA ILE A 257 -6.48 -0.64 21.30
C ILE A 257 -6.00 -0.62 22.75
N LEU A 258 -5.56 0.53 23.27
CA LEU A 258 -5.07 0.64 24.65
C LEU A 258 -6.13 0.35 25.70
N GLN A 259 -7.41 0.43 25.34
CA GLN A 259 -8.55 0.15 26.22
C GLN A 259 -9.02 -1.31 26.19
N LEU A 260 -8.44 -2.14 25.32
CA LEU A 260 -8.88 -3.52 25.08
C LEU A 260 -7.92 -4.53 25.70
N ASP A 261 -8.51 -5.60 26.22
CA ASP A 261 -7.80 -6.83 26.56
C ASP A 261 -7.74 -7.82 25.38
N GLU A 262 -6.81 -8.77 25.43
CA GLU A 262 -6.69 -9.81 24.40
C GLU A 262 -7.96 -10.67 24.33
N GLY A 263 -8.55 -10.75 23.13
CA GLY A 263 -9.82 -11.40 22.84
C GLY A 263 -11.04 -10.47 22.89
N GLU A 264 -10.88 -9.21 23.29
CA GLU A 264 -11.98 -8.25 23.42
C GLU A 264 -12.28 -7.51 22.10
N ILE A 265 -13.55 -7.11 21.96
CA ILE A 265 -14.04 -6.30 20.83
C ILE A 265 -14.39 -4.89 21.32
N SER A 266 -13.80 -3.90 20.67
CA SER A 266 -14.06 -2.49 20.96
C SER A 266 -15.50 -2.08 20.72
N GLU A 267 -15.91 -1.00 21.38
CA GLU A 267 -17.06 -0.23 20.92
C GLU A 267 -16.77 0.43 19.56
N PRO A 268 -17.81 0.81 18.79
CA PRO A 268 -17.61 1.53 17.55
C PRO A 268 -16.86 2.85 17.79
N SER A 269 -15.69 2.98 17.17
CA SER A 269 -14.84 4.16 17.30
C SER A 269 -14.52 4.76 15.94
N GLU A 270 -14.33 6.07 15.92
CA GLU A 270 -13.81 6.78 14.76
C GLU A 270 -12.34 6.40 14.54
N VAL A 271 -11.99 6.15 13.28
CA VAL A 271 -10.65 5.72 12.87
C VAL A 271 -10.25 6.41 11.59
N GLN A 272 -8.97 6.74 11.52
CA GLN A 272 -8.32 7.03 10.25
C GLN A 272 -7.70 5.73 9.76
N LEU A 273 -8.20 5.19 8.66
CA LEU A 273 -7.71 3.96 8.08
C LEU A 273 -6.28 4.15 7.54
N LEU A 274 -5.63 3.04 7.20
CA LEU A 274 -4.25 3.04 6.70
C LEU A 274 -4.12 3.69 5.30
N ASP A 275 -5.23 3.87 4.59
CA ASP A 275 -5.33 4.64 3.36
C ASP A 275 -5.63 6.14 3.59
N ASN A 276 -5.59 6.58 4.86
CA ASN A 276 -5.93 7.91 5.37
C ASN A 276 -7.42 8.29 5.32
N SER A 277 -8.32 7.42 4.86
CA SER A 277 -9.75 7.71 4.86
C SER A 277 -10.34 7.65 6.27
N MET A 278 -11.32 8.51 6.54
CA MET A 278 -12.05 8.54 7.81
C MET A 278 -13.20 7.54 7.78
N ALA A 279 -13.28 6.71 8.81
CA ALA A 279 -14.33 5.71 8.95
C ALA A 279 -14.65 5.44 10.42
N TYR A 280 -15.65 4.59 10.66
CA TYR A 280 -15.92 4.00 11.95
C TYR A 280 -15.61 2.51 11.91
N HIS A 281 -15.05 1.98 12.98
CA HIS A 281 -14.76 0.55 13.05
C HIS A 281 -15.07 -0.05 14.42
N ILE A 282 -15.20 -1.37 14.43
CA ILE A 282 -15.01 -2.17 15.65
C ILE A 282 -13.77 -3.03 15.45
N VAL A 283 -12.97 -3.16 16.50
CA VAL A 283 -11.69 -3.86 16.47
C VAL A 283 -11.73 -5.02 17.46
N LEU A 284 -11.37 -6.20 16.98
CA LEU A 284 -11.05 -7.37 17.80
C LEU A 284 -9.54 -7.39 18.03
N LEU A 285 -9.11 -7.30 19.29
CA LEU A 285 -7.71 -7.48 19.66
C LEU A 285 -7.41 -8.98 19.78
N GLU A 286 -6.71 -9.56 18.81
CA GLU A 286 -6.47 -11.01 18.79
C GLU A 286 -5.23 -11.41 19.58
N LYS A 287 -4.20 -10.56 19.57
CA LYS A 287 -2.96 -10.79 20.32
C LYS A 287 -2.29 -9.46 20.63
N ARG A 288 -1.77 -9.31 21.84
CA ARG A 288 -0.89 -8.20 22.20
C ARG A 288 0.43 -8.72 22.75
N LEU A 289 1.52 -8.16 22.24
CA LEU A 289 2.86 -8.41 22.75
C LEU A 289 3.43 -7.06 23.20
N PRO A 290 3.37 -6.76 24.52
CA PRO A 290 3.81 -5.47 25.04
C PRO A 290 5.29 -5.24 24.76
N GLU A 291 5.72 -3.98 24.88
CA GLU A 291 7.13 -3.61 24.76
C GLU A 291 8.00 -4.48 25.69
N HIS A 292 9.01 -5.12 25.11
CA HIS A 292 9.90 -6.03 25.84
C HIS A 292 11.28 -6.06 25.20
N ILE A 293 12.28 -6.46 25.99
CA ILE A 293 13.62 -6.71 25.48
C ILE A 293 13.59 -8.04 24.71
N VAL A 294 14.22 -8.06 23.53
CA VAL A 294 14.30 -9.26 22.69
C VAL A 294 14.73 -10.46 23.52
N ASN A 295 13.99 -11.56 23.42
CA ASN A 295 14.32 -12.80 24.13
C ASN A 295 13.95 -14.05 23.32
N LEU A 296 14.57 -15.18 23.67
CA LEU A 296 14.39 -16.46 22.98
C LEU A 296 13.02 -17.09 23.20
N GLU A 297 12.25 -16.66 24.20
CA GLU A 297 10.95 -17.23 24.52
C GLU A 297 9.85 -16.63 23.64
N THR A 298 9.84 -15.30 23.48
CA THR A 298 8.81 -14.60 22.69
C THR A 298 9.21 -14.41 21.23
N ASP A 299 10.50 -14.22 20.94
CA ASP A 299 10.99 -13.74 19.64
C ASP A 299 11.80 -14.77 18.87
N TYR A 300 11.63 -16.06 19.17
CA TYR A 300 12.42 -17.13 18.55
C TYR A 300 12.42 -17.06 17.01
N GLU A 301 11.27 -16.82 16.38
CA GLU A 301 11.16 -16.73 14.90
C GLU A 301 12.00 -15.58 14.33
N LEU A 302 12.00 -14.41 14.99
CA LEU A 302 12.81 -13.26 14.61
C LEU A 302 14.30 -13.58 14.76
N ILE A 303 14.69 -14.12 15.92
CA ILE A 303 16.08 -14.45 16.24
C ILE A 303 16.59 -15.56 15.31
N GLU A 304 15.78 -16.57 15.02
CA GLU A 304 16.10 -17.64 14.06
C GLU A 304 16.37 -17.05 12.67
N GLY A 305 15.53 -16.12 12.20
CA GLY A 305 15.73 -15.44 10.92
C GLY A 305 17.04 -14.66 10.85
N LEU A 306 17.39 -13.95 11.92
CA LEU A 306 18.66 -13.21 12.02
C LEU A 306 19.87 -14.15 12.09
N ALA A 307 19.81 -15.17 12.94
CA ALA A 307 20.87 -16.17 13.10
C ALA A 307 21.09 -16.95 11.79
N LEU A 308 20.01 -17.30 11.09
CA LEU A 308 20.08 -17.93 9.77
C LEU A 308 20.78 -17.04 8.76
N ARG A 309 20.42 -15.75 8.70
CA ARG A 309 21.02 -14.78 7.78
C ARG A 309 22.53 -14.63 8.02
N GLU A 310 22.93 -14.52 9.28
CA GLU A 310 24.34 -14.45 9.67
C GLU A 310 25.09 -15.74 9.31
N LYS A 311 24.50 -16.91 9.60
CA LYS A 311 25.08 -18.22 9.24
C LYS A 311 25.23 -18.38 7.72
N GLN A 312 24.22 -17.97 6.96
CA GLN A 312 24.25 -17.93 5.50
C GLN A 312 25.38 -17.04 4.99
N GLY A 313 25.57 -15.86 5.58
CA GLY A 313 26.67 -14.94 5.28
C GLY A 313 28.04 -15.58 5.48
N LYS A 314 28.28 -16.22 6.64
CA LYS A 314 29.54 -16.90 6.94
C LYS A 314 29.85 -18.06 5.98
N ILE A 315 28.84 -18.85 5.62
CA ILE A 315 29.01 -19.95 4.66
C ILE A 315 29.27 -19.41 3.26
N MET A 316 28.59 -18.33 2.87
CA MET A 316 28.80 -17.65 1.59
C MET A 316 30.24 -17.11 1.49
N GLU A 317 30.73 -16.45 2.53
CA GLU A 317 32.10 -15.92 2.57
C GLU A 317 33.14 -17.03 2.41
N LYS A 318 32.99 -18.14 3.13
CA LYS A 318 33.87 -19.32 2.99
C LYS A 318 33.84 -19.88 1.57
N TRP A 319 32.64 -20.06 1.01
CA TRP A 319 32.48 -20.58 -0.35
C TRP A 319 33.09 -19.64 -1.40
N MET A 320 32.93 -18.32 -1.24
CA MET A 320 33.57 -17.33 -2.11
C MET A 320 35.09 -17.38 -2.01
N ASN A 321 35.64 -17.55 -0.81
CA ASN A 321 37.08 -17.67 -0.59
C ASN A 321 37.68 -18.97 -1.14
N GLU A 322 36.92 -20.07 -1.16
CA GLU A 322 37.30 -21.31 -1.83
C GLU A 322 37.28 -21.15 -3.35
N LEU A 323 36.19 -20.60 -3.91
CA LEU A 323 36.09 -20.34 -5.35
C LEU A 323 37.22 -19.45 -5.88
N LYS A 324 37.60 -18.42 -5.13
CA LYS A 324 38.73 -17.53 -5.50
C LYS A 324 40.07 -18.28 -5.60
N LYS A 325 40.24 -19.43 -4.93
CA LYS A 325 41.46 -20.24 -5.00
C LYS A 325 41.45 -21.18 -6.20
N ASP A 326 40.27 -21.68 -6.58
CA ASP A 326 40.12 -22.63 -7.68
C ASP A 326 40.05 -21.93 -9.05
N VAL A 327 39.63 -20.66 -9.07
CA VAL A 327 39.58 -19.85 -10.29
C VAL A 327 40.89 -19.10 -10.47
N TYR A 328 41.53 -19.27 -11.64
CA TYR A 328 42.69 -18.48 -12.03
C TYR A 328 42.28 -17.03 -12.30
N ILE A 329 42.70 -16.11 -11.43
CA ILE A 329 42.46 -14.68 -11.57
C ILE A 329 43.76 -14.02 -12.04
N ASP A 330 43.84 -13.65 -13.32
CA ASP A 330 44.91 -12.84 -13.88
C ASP A 330 44.51 -11.35 -13.81
N MET A 331 45.03 -10.65 -12.81
CA MET A 331 44.79 -9.20 -12.66
C MET A 331 45.65 -8.43 -13.66
N ARG A 332 45.08 -8.14 -14.84
CA ARG A 332 45.72 -7.28 -15.84
C ARG A 332 45.31 -5.82 -15.64
N GLY A 333 46.09 -5.11 -14.83
CA GLY A 333 45.97 -3.66 -14.65
C GLY A 333 46.97 -3.14 -13.62
N GLN A 334 47.58 -1.97 -13.86
CA GLN A 334 48.28 -1.24 -12.82
C GLN A 334 47.25 -0.61 -11.89
N ALA A 335 47.43 -0.77 -10.57
CA ALA A 335 46.73 0.07 -9.61
C ALA A 335 46.99 1.53 -9.99
N ARG A 336 45.92 2.29 -10.28
CA ARG A 336 46.03 3.74 -10.17
C ARG A 336 46.30 4.02 -8.71
N ASP A 337 47.43 4.66 -8.40
CA ASP A 337 47.67 5.25 -7.08
C ASP A 337 46.51 6.22 -6.80
N THR A 338 45.49 5.74 -6.09
CA THR A 338 44.56 6.62 -5.42
C THR A 338 45.27 7.10 -4.16
N THR A 339 45.99 8.22 -4.28
CA THR A 339 46.25 9.07 -3.12
C THR A 339 44.89 9.43 -2.54
N ILE A 340 44.51 8.74 -1.46
CA ILE A 340 43.47 9.25 -0.56
C ILE A 340 44.06 10.55 -0.03
N ALA A 341 43.55 11.67 -0.52
CA ALA A 341 43.80 12.94 0.14
C ALA A 341 43.05 12.88 1.47
N ASP A 342 43.80 12.78 2.56
CA ASP A 342 43.28 13.10 3.89
C ASP A 342 42.77 14.55 3.83
N ASN A 343 41.45 14.71 3.91
CA ASN A 343 40.77 15.97 4.24
C ASN A 343 39.56 15.68 5.11
#